data_AF-A0A6G7XHK2-F1
#
_entry.id   AF-A0A6G7XHK2-F1
#
_cell.length_a   1.000
_cell.length_b   1.000
_cell.length_c   1.000
_cell.angle_alpha   90.00
_cell.angle_beta   90.00
_cell.angle_gamma   90.00
#
_symmetry.space_group_name_H-M   'P 1'
#
loop_
_entity.id
_entity.type
_entity.pdbx_description
1 polymer ?
#
loop_
_entity_poly.entity_id
_entity_poly.type
_entity_poly.pdbx_seq_one_letter_code
_entity_poly.pdbx_strand_id
1 'polypeptide(L)'
;MSASLRIFQTHDAAGEPAPAEFVQTIVPKNSQPEPEALREFMLPLRPSRTSRSGVYFYDDPARGSGRLKVVGASGFDLPRVDEMVHLMEINRKIGMEDPARVPDVPGWVVPFVISNRSPWIRILIGLFFLFPVSLMLSVPLLVPEFSLFTKIGSLILGFALLVGLVWSFWTNVRRLPWWVKARAQAKRDGGPLPEELRVWS
;
A
#
# COMPACT_ATOMS: atom_id res chain seq x y z
N MET A 1 21.45 -5.74 2.95
CA MET A 1 21.45 -7.06 3.62
C MET A 1 20.19 -7.74 3.13
N SER A 2 20.26 -8.94 2.54
CA SER A 2 19.08 -9.60 1.99
C SER A 2 18.18 -10.16 3.10
N ALA A 3 16.88 -9.89 3.03
CA ALA A 3 15.91 -10.51 3.93
C ALA A 3 15.82 -12.03 3.66
N SER A 4 15.79 -12.83 4.72
CA SER A 4 15.56 -14.28 4.66
C SER A 4 14.32 -14.64 5.46
N LEU A 5 13.56 -15.62 4.99
CA LEU A 5 12.42 -16.18 5.70
C LEU A 5 12.78 -17.59 6.15
N ARG A 6 12.64 -17.84 7.46
CA ARG A 6 12.64 -19.20 7.99
C ARG A 6 11.21 -19.69 8.08
N ILE A 7 10.92 -20.81 7.43
CA ILE A 7 9.60 -21.44 7.40
C ILE A 7 9.69 -22.69 8.26
N PHE A 8 8.84 -22.77 9.27
CA PHE A 8 8.64 -23.92 10.13
C PHE A 8 7.30 -24.54 9.78
N GLN A 9 7.31 -25.57 8.94
CA GLN A 9 6.12 -26.32 8.59
C GLN A 9 5.72 -27.26 9.74
N THR A 10 4.42 -27.36 9.99
CA THR A 10 3.87 -28.25 11.02
C THR A 10 2.98 -29.33 10.42
N HIS A 11 2.21 -28.97 9.40
CA HIS A 11 1.31 -29.87 8.68
C HIS A 11 1.56 -29.74 7.17
N ASP A 12 1.32 -30.81 6.42
CA ASP A 12 1.32 -30.80 4.96
C ASP A 12 0.00 -30.27 4.38
N ALA A 13 -0.12 -30.29 3.04
CA ALA A 13 -1.32 -29.85 2.34
C ALA A 13 -2.56 -30.74 2.60
N ALA A 14 -2.37 -31.98 3.04
CA ALA A 14 -3.45 -32.88 3.44
C ALA A 14 -3.90 -32.65 4.90
N GLY A 15 -3.17 -31.83 5.66
CA GLY A 15 -3.41 -31.58 7.07
C GLY A 15 -2.74 -32.60 7.99
N GLU A 16 -1.88 -33.47 7.45
CA GLU A 16 -1.15 -34.46 8.23
C GLU A 16 0.11 -33.83 8.86
N PRO A 17 0.52 -34.25 10.07
CA PRO A 17 1.73 -33.74 10.71
C PRO A 17 2.98 -34.01 9.87
N ALA A 18 3.63 -32.96 9.37
CA ALA A 18 4.81 -33.03 8.52
C ALA A 18 5.81 -31.93 8.91
N PRO A 19 6.53 -32.10 10.03
CA PRO A 19 7.44 -31.08 10.52
C PRO A 19 8.65 -30.91 9.59
N ALA A 20 8.86 -29.71 9.08
CA ALA A 20 10.01 -29.38 8.24
C ALA A 20 10.48 -27.93 8.46
N GLU A 21 11.78 -27.68 8.33
CA GLU A 21 12.35 -26.34 8.41
C GLU A 21 13.03 -25.98 7.08
N PHE A 22 12.69 -24.81 6.54
CA PHE A 22 13.28 -24.28 5.31
C PHE A 22 13.76 -22.86 5.51
N VAL A 23 14.86 -22.51 4.88
CA VAL A 23 15.34 -21.12 4.81
C VAL A 23 15.23 -20.67 3.36
N GLN A 24 14.40 -19.67 3.11
CA GLN A 24 14.27 -19.04 1.81
C GLN A 24 14.90 -17.64 1.85
N THR A 25 15.95 -17.45 1.07
CA THR A 25 16.50 -16.11 0.82
C THR A 25 15.60 -15.42 -0.20
N ILE A 26 15.16 -14.21 0.12
CA ILE A 26 14.38 -13.37 -0.81
C ILE A 26 15.37 -12.57 -1.65
N VAL A 27 15.39 -12.86 -2.94
CA VAL A 27 16.21 -12.15 -3.92
C VAL A 27 15.28 -11.29 -4.76
N PRO A 28 15.37 -9.96 -4.67
CA PRO A 28 14.53 -9.07 -5.47
C PRO A 28 14.78 -9.30 -6.96
N LYS A 29 13.71 -9.40 -7.74
CA LYS A 29 13.81 -9.47 -9.21
C LYS A 29 13.74 -8.07 -9.79
N ASN A 30 14.45 -7.80 -10.89
CA ASN A 30 14.24 -6.63 -11.75
C ASN A 30 14.17 -5.25 -11.03
N SER A 31 15.10 -4.97 -10.12
CA SER A 31 15.14 -3.70 -9.34
C SER A 31 13.95 -3.48 -8.40
N GLN A 32 13.16 -4.51 -8.12
CA GLN A 32 12.06 -4.45 -7.16
C GLN A 32 12.58 -4.13 -5.74
N PRO A 33 11.88 -3.30 -4.97
CA PRO A 33 12.17 -3.10 -3.55
C PRO A 33 12.07 -4.43 -2.76
N GLU A 34 12.99 -4.67 -1.84
CA GLU A 34 12.99 -5.88 -0.97
C GLU A 34 11.63 -6.15 -0.28
N PRO A 35 10.91 -5.14 0.27
CA PRO A 35 9.60 -5.37 0.89
C PRO A 35 8.55 -5.90 -0.08
N GLU A 36 8.62 -5.51 -1.36
CA GLU A 36 7.65 -5.93 -2.37
C GLU A 36 7.93 -7.36 -2.84
N ALA A 37 9.21 -7.73 -2.99
CA ALA A 37 9.60 -9.12 -3.24
C ALA A 37 9.20 -10.05 -2.08
N LEU A 38 9.34 -9.57 -0.84
CA LEU A 38 8.89 -10.29 0.35
C LEU A 38 7.37 -10.47 0.37
N ARG A 39 6.62 -9.41 0.04
CA ARG A 39 5.16 -9.44 -0.11
C ARG A 39 4.72 -10.52 -1.10
N GLU A 40 5.29 -10.50 -2.30
CA GLU A 40 4.93 -11.45 -3.36
C GLU A 40 5.15 -12.90 -2.93
N PHE A 41 6.26 -13.17 -2.24
CA PHE A 41 6.53 -14.50 -1.71
C PHE A 41 5.55 -14.92 -0.60
N MET A 42 5.17 -13.99 0.28
CA MET A 42 4.27 -14.28 1.41
C MET A 42 2.80 -14.37 1.00
N LEU A 43 2.39 -13.70 -0.08
CA LEU A 43 1.00 -13.68 -0.57
C LEU A 43 0.34 -15.07 -0.70
N PRO A 44 0.95 -16.07 -1.39
CA PRO A 44 0.37 -17.41 -1.49
C PRO A 44 0.31 -18.16 -0.16
N LEU A 45 1.17 -17.82 0.80
CA LEU A 45 1.23 -18.47 2.13
C LEU A 45 0.12 -18.01 3.08
N ARG A 46 -0.67 -17.01 2.68
CA ARG A 46 -1.79 -16.44 3.44
C ARG A 46 -1.45 -16.18 4.93
N PRO A 47 -0.42 -15.36 5.20
CA PRO A 47 0.09 -15.18 6.55
C PRO A 47 -0.96 -14.55 7.48
N SER A 48 -0.93 -14.90 8.75
CA SER A 48 -1.69 -14.25 9.82
C SER A 48 -0.79 -13.92 10.99
N ARG A 49 -1.13 -12.86 11.72
CA ARG A 49 -0.29 -12.36 12.80
C ARG A 49 -0.26 -13.31 13.99
N THR A 50 0.87 -13.29 14.71
CA THR A 50 0.97 -13.85 16.06
C THR A 50 1.13 -12.74 17.09
N SER A 51 1.23 -13.09 18.37
CA SER A 51 1.55 -12.14 19.43
C SER A 51 2.99 -11.61 19.37
N ARG A 52 3.85 -12.17 18.51
CA ARG A 52 5.26 -11.81 18.39
C ARG A 52 5.57 -11.25 16.99
N SER A 53 6.05 -10.00 16.95
CA SER A 53 6.54 -9.35 15.73
C SER A 53 7.57 -10.19 14.97
N GLY A 54 7.48 -10.19 13.64
CA GLY A 54 8.35 -10.97 12.76
C GLY A 54 8.12 -12.49 12.81
N VAL A 55 7.09 -12.96 13.53
CA VAL A 55 6.64 -14.35 13.53
C VAL A 55 5.16 -14.39 13.15
N TYR A 56 4.85 -15.18 12.13
CA TYR A 56 3.50 -15.27 11.54
C TYR A 56 3.07 -16.73 11.46
N PHE A 57 1.77 -16.99 11.53
CA PHE A 57 1.23 -18.25 11.04
C PHE A 57 1.10 -18.16 9.52
N TYR A 58 1.16 -19.30 8.85
CA TYR A 58 0.86 -19.39 7.43
C TYR A 58 -0.02 -20.61 7.16
N ASP A 59 -0.83 -20.50 6.14
CA ASP A 59 -1.78 -21.52 5.70
C ASP A 59 -1.81 -21.51 4.16
N ASP A 60 -1.02 -22.39 3.56
CA ASP A 60 -0.89 -22.55 2.12
C ASP A 60 -1.60 -23.83 1.67
N PRO A 61 -2.64 -23.75 0.80
CA PRO A 61 -3.28 -24.94 0.24
C PRO A 61 -2.32 -25.90 -0.48
N ALA A 62 -1.18 -25.41 -0.97
CA ALA A 62 -0.20 -26.22 -1.71
C ALA A 62 0.92 -26.79 -0.82
N ARG A 63 1.30 -26.09 0.26
CA ARG A 63 2.43 -26.48 1.13
C ARG A 63 2.02 -26.98 2.51
N GLY A 64 0.79 -26.69 2.94
CA GLY A 64 0.31 -26.94 4.29
C GLY A 64 0.41 -25.72 5.20
N SER A 65 0.46 -25.96 6.52
CA SER A 65 0.39 -24.90 7.52
C SER A 65 1.54 -24.95 8.53
N GLY A 66 1.85 -23.78 9.09
CA GLY A 66 2.93 -23.67 10.07
C GLY A 66 3.21 -22.25 10.51
N ARG A 67 4.47 -22.01 10.88
CA ARG A 67 4.98 -20.71 11.32
C ARG A 67 6.05 -20.20 10.36
N LEU A 68 6.11 -18.88 10.24
CA LEU A 68 7.03 -18.19 9.36
C LEU A 68 7.71 -17.09 10.17
N LYS A 69 9.05 -17.11 10.19
CA LYS A 69 9.87 -16.17 10.94
C LYS A 69 10.75 -15.39 9.97
N VAL A 70 10.66 -14.08 10.02
CA VAL A 70 11.53 -13.18 9.25
C VAL A 70 12.89 -13.10 9.95
N VAL A 71 13.98 -13.32 9.22
CA VAL A 71 15.35 -13.31 9.73
C VAL A 71 16.24 -12.46 8.82
N GLY A 72 17.09 -11.61 9.40
CA GLY A 72 18.00 -10.75 8.63
C GLY A 72 17.39 -9.45 8.10
N ALA A 73 16.09 -9.22 8.31
CA ALA A 73 15.50 -7.89 8.15
C ALA A 73 16.09 -6.94 9.20
N SER A 74 16.50 -5.73 8.78
CA SER A 74 16.98 -4.72 9.71
C SER A 74 15.85 -4.33 10.69
N GLY A 75 16.18 -3.84 11.90
CA GLY A 75 15.16 -3.43 12.88
C GLY A 75 14.17 -2.37 12.37
N PHE A 76 14.52 -1.67 11.30
CA PHE A 76 13.67 -0.68 10.63
C PHE A 76 12.65 -1.29 9.67
N ASP A 77 12.85 -2.52 9.19
CA ASP A 77 11.97 -3.17 8.21
C ASP A 77 10.90 -4.04 8.88
N LEU A 78 11.16 -4.57 10.07
CA LEU A 78 10.22 -5.44 10.80
C LEU A 78 8.83 -4.80 11.04
N PRO A 79 8.70 -3.54 11.49
CA PRO A 79 7.39 -2.91 11.63
C PRO A 79 6.62 -2.81 10.30
N ARG A 80 7.33 -2.59 9.19
CA ARG A 80 6.73 -2.55 7.85
C ARG A 80 6.23 -3.92 7.43
N VAL A 81 6.97 -4.98 7.73
CA VAL A 81 6.53 -6.36 7.45
C VAL A 81 5.33 -6.73 8.33
N ASP A 82 5.34 -6.37 9.61
CA ASP A 82 4.20 -6.61 10.52
C ASP A 82 2.93 -5.90 9.99
N GLU A 83 3.07 -4.65 9.54
CA GLU A 83 1.97 -3.88 8.95
C GLU A 83 1.48 -4.50 7.64
N MET A 84 2.41 -4.92 6.78
CA MET A 84 2.09 -5.60 5.52
C MET A 84 1.29 -6.89 5.75
N VAL A 85 1.72 -7.73 6.70
CA VAL A 85 1.00 -8.96 7.06
C VAL A 85 -0.38 -8.64 7.66
N HIS A 86 -0.47 -7.58 8.48
CA HIS A 86 -1.76 -7.13 9.00
C HIS A 86 -2.73 -6.75 7.87
N LEU A 87 -2.25 -6.00 6.88
CA LEU A 87 -3.06 -5.59 5.72
C LEU A 87 -3.43 -6.78 4.83
N MET A 88 -2.52 -7.74 4.62
CA MET A 88 -2.84 -8.99 3.91
C MET A 88 -3.95 -9.78 4.61
N GLU A 89 -3.87 -9.90 5.93
CA GLU A 89 -4.88 -10.57 6.74
C GLU A 89 -6.24 -9.87 6.62
N ILE A 90 -6.27 -8.54 6.71
CA ILE A 90 -7.49 -7.75 6.53
C ILE A 90 -8.06 -7.93 5.12
N ASN A 91 -7.23 -7.82 4.07
CA ASN A 91 -7.65 -7.97 2.68
C ASN A 91 -8.29 -9.33 2.42
N ARG A 92 -7.71 -10.40 2.97
CA ARG A 92 -8.27 -11.75 2.92
C ARG A 92 -9.63 -11.81 3.63
N LYS A 93 -9.77 -11.20 4.81
CA LYS A 93 -11.03 -11.20 5.57
C LYS A 93 -12.15 -10.41 4.90
N ILE A 94 -11.83 -9.28 4.25
CA ILE A 94 -12.82 -8.46 3.53
C ILE A 94 -13.10 -8.95 2.10
N GLY A 95 -12.27 -9.86 1.58
CA GLY A 95 -12.36 -10.38 0.21
C GLY A 95 -12.05 -9.33 -0.87
N MET A 96 -11.24 -8.32 -0.55
CA MET A 96 -10.92 -7.20 -1.44
C MET A 96 -9.45 -6.80 -1.29
N GLU A 97 -8.80 -6.53 -2.42
CA GLU A 97 -7.45 -5.96 -2.45
C GLU A 97 -7.50 -4.42 -2.58
N ASP A 98 -6.44 -3.72 -2.14
CA ASP A 98 -6.34 -2.26 -2.30
C ASP A 98 -6.17 -1.92 -3.79
N PRO A 99 -7.16 -1.26 -4.43
CA PRO A 99 -7.12 -0.97 -5.87
C PRO A 99 -6.16 0.15 -6.25
N ALA A 100 -5.64 0.91 -5.28
CA ALA A 100 -4.68 1.99 -5.52
C ALA A 100 -3.41 1.79 -4.69
N ARG A 101 -3.02 0.53 -4.51
CA ARG A 101 -1.74 0.17 -3.90
C ARG A 101 -0.61 0.81 -4.70
N VAL A 102 0.21 1.59 -4.00
CA VAL A 102 1.46 2.12 -4.55
C VAL A 102 2.57 1.12 -4.17
N PRO A 103 3.46 0.74 -5.10
CA PRO A 103 4.65 -0.03 -4.76
C PRO A 103 5.45 0.67 -3.66
N ASP A 104 6.13 -0.09 -2.80
CA ASP A 104 6.99 0.45 -1.75
C ASP A 104 8.20 1.17 -2.38
N VAL A 105 8.02 2.42 -2.79
CA VAL A 105 9.11 3.23 -3.34
C VAL A 105 10.14 3.51 -2.25
N PRO A 106 11.44 3.45 -2.56
CA PRO A 106 12.47 3.71 -1.58
C PRO A 106 12.34 5.14 -1.03
N GLY A 107 12.47 5.29 0.29
CA GLY A 107 12.00 6.45 1.06
C GLY A 107 12.56 7.82 0.66
N TRP A 108 13.60 7.87 -0.16
CA TRP A 108 14.16 9.09 -0.73
C TRP A 108 13.36 9.69 -1.92
N VAL A 109 12.41 8.94 -2.53
CA VAL A 109 11.66 9.41 -3.71
C VAL A 109 10.43 10.25 -3.32
N VAL A 110 10.03 10.25 -2.05
CA VAL A 110 8.76 10.86 -1.62
C VAL A 110 8.94 11.97 -0.57
N PRO A 111 9.63 13.08 -0.88
CA PRO A 111 9.83 14.17 0.09
C PRO A 111 8.60 15.05 0.35
N PHE A 112 7.52 14.96 -0.46
CA PHE A 112 6.42 15.94 -0.40
C PHE A 112 5.00 15.38 -0.37
N VAL A 113 4.81 14.09 -0.11
CA VAL A 113 3.45 13.58 0.14
C VAL A 113 3.13 13.87 1.60
N ILE A 114 2.32 14.91 1.83
CA ILE A 114 1.56 15.07 3.08
C ILE A 114 1.09 13.67 3.46
N SER A 115 1.59 13.13 4.59
CA SER A 115 1.44 11.74 5.06
C SER A 115 -0.02 11.39 5.42
N ASN A 116 -0.98 12.00 4.76
CA ASN A 116 -2.38 11.66 4.88
C ASN A 116 -2.70 10.51 3.91
N ARG A 117 -2.80 9.31 4.48
CA ARG A 117 -3.14 8.07 3.76
C ARG A 117 -4.66 7.86 3.65
N SER A 118 -5.48 8.77 4.19
CA SER A 118 -6.94 8.72 4.09
C SER A 118 -7.42 9.16 2.69
N PRO A 119 -8.20 8.32 1.97
CA PRO A 119 -8.77 8.71 0.68
C PRO A 119 -9.71 9.92 0.79
N TRP A 120 -10.42 10.07 1.91
CA TRP A 120 -11.32 11.21 2.17
C TRP A 120 -10.58 12.54 2.15
N ILE A 121 -9.43 12.60 2.83
CA ILE A 121 -8.65 13.83 2.94
C ILE A 121 -7.99 14.14 1.59
N ARG A 122 -7.52 13.13 0.86
CA ARG A 122 -6.99 13.31 -0.50
C ARG A 122 -8.05 13.83 -1.46
N ILE A 123 -9.30 13.36 -1.35
CA ILE A 123 -10.43 13.88 -2.12
C ILE A 123 -10.69 15.35 -1.77
N LEU A 124 -10.76 15.70 -0.48
CA LEU A 124 -10.98 17.08 -0.04
C LEU A 124 -9.87 18.03 -0.51
N ILE A 125 -8.61 17.60 -0.41
CA ILE A 125 -7.45 18.34 -0.93
C ILE A 125 -7.58 18.52 -2.44
N GLY A 126 -7.91 17.46 -3.18
CA GLY A 126 -8.12 17.53 -4.63
C GLY A 126 -9.23 18.52 -5.02
N LEU A 127 -10.34 18.54 -4.27
CA LEU A 127 -11.43 19.50 -4.46
C LEU A 127 -10.96 20.95 -4.20
N PHE A 128 -10.14 21.16 -3.17
CA PHE A 128 -9.56 22.48 -2.89
C PHE A 128 -8.69 22.99 -4.06
N PHE A 129 -7.94 22.10 -4.72
CA PHE A 129 -7.12 22.44 -5.89
C PHE A 129 -7.91 22.66 -7.20
N LEU A 130 -9.19 22.29 -7.27
CA LEU A 130 -10.00 22.60 -8.45
C LEU A 130 -10.18 24.10 -8.66
N PHE A 131 -10.26 24.87 -7.57
CA PHE A 131 -10.42 26.32 -7.63
C PHE A 131 -9.24 27.01 -8.34
N PRO A 132 -7.97 26.87 -7.92
CA PRO A 132 -6.84 27.49 -8.60
C PRO A 132 -6.66 26.96 -10.03
N VAL A 133 -6.93 25.67 -10.31
CA VAL A 133 -6.88 25.13 -11.68
C VAL A 133 -7.94 25.78 -12.57
N SER A 134 -9.15 25.99 -12.04
CA SER A 134 -10.22 26.69 -12.77
C SER A 134 -9.83 28.14 -13.10
N LEU A 135 -9.19 28.85 -12.17
CA LEU A 135 -8.68 30.20 -12.40
C LEU A 135 -7.58 30.19 -13.47
N MET A 136 -6.67 29.22 -13.41
CA MET A 136 -5.56 29.13 -14.37
C MET A 136 -6.04 28.81 -15.79
N LEU A 137 -7.16 28.10 -15.94
CA LEU A 137 -7.79 27.84 -17.23
C LEU A 137 -8.64 29.01 -17.75
N SER A 138 -9.29 29.78 -16.86
CA SER A 138 -10.25 30.83 -17.23
C SER A 138 -9.66 32.23 -17.33
N VAL A 139 -8.78 32.63 -16.40
CA VAL A 139 -8.20 33.98 -16.35
C VAL A 139 -7.45 34.36 -17.63
N PRO A 140 -6.62 33.48 -18.25
CA PRO A 140 -5.93 33.82 -19.49
C PRO A 140 -6.88 34.06 -20.67
N LEU A 141 -8.09 33.48 -20.63
CA LEU A 141 -9.10 33.65 -21.68
C LEU A 141 -9.91 34.94 -21.50
N LEU A 142 -10.09 35.37 -20.25
CA LEU A 142 -10.91 36.54 -19.89
C LEU A 142 -10.14 37.86 -19.89
N VAL A 143 -8.81 37.82 -19.71
CA VAL A 143 -7.97 39.02 -19.65
C VAL A 143 -7.30 39.25 -21.02
N PRO A 144 -7.64 40.33 -21.74
CA PRO A 144 -7.15 40.56 -23.10
C PRO A 144 -5.65 40.87 -23.18
N GLU A 145 -5.07 41.38 -22.08
CA GLU A 145 -3.67 41.80 -21.98
C GLU A 145 -2.66 40.63 -21.99
N PHE A 146 -3.12 39.38 -21.83
CA PHE A 146 -2.21 38.24 -21.91
C PHE A 146 -1.73 37.98 -23.34
N SER A 147 -0.42 37.78 -23.47
CA SER A 147 0.19 37.32 -24.72
C SER A 147 -0.35 35.95 -25.15
N LEU A 148 -0.37 35.67 -26.45
CA LEU A 148 -0.78 34.37 -26.99
C LEU A 148 0.04 33.22 -26.38
N PHE A 149 1.35 33.42 -26.19
CA PHE A 149 2.24 32.43 -25.58
C PHE A 149 1.83 32.11 -24.13
N THR A 150 1.53 33.14 -23.33
CA THR A 150 1.06 32.96 -21.93
C THR A 150 -0.28 32.22 -21.87
N LYS A 151 -1.20 32.50 -22.79
CA LYS A 151 -2.49 31.80 -22.89
C LYS A 151 -2.31 30.32 -23.17
N ILE A 152 -1.50 29.98 -24.18
CA ILE A 152 -1.23 28.58 -24.56
C ILE A 152 -0.53 27.83 -23.41
N GLY A 153 0.51 28.43 -22.82
CA GLY A 153 1.24 27.81 -21.70
C GLY A 153 0.36 27.56 -20.48
N SER A 154 -0.49 28.52 -20.11
CA SER A 154 -1.42 28.39 -18.98
C SER A 154 -2.48 27.33 -19.23
N LEU A 155 -3.00 27.23 -20.46
CA LEU A 155 -3.94 26.19 -20.84
C LEU A 155 -3.30 24.80 -20.78
N ILE A 156 -2.11 24.61 -21.35
CA ILE A 156 -1.40 23.32 -21.31
C ILE A 156 -1.16 22.89 -19.86
N LEU A 157 -0.62 23.77 -19.03
CA LEU A 157 -0.36 23.47 -17.62
C LEU A 157 -1.66 23.22 -16.85
N GLY A 158 -2.71 24.01 -17.10
CA GLY A 158 -4.02 23.83 -16.49
C GLY A 158 -4.67 22.50 -16.85
N PHE A 159 -4.60 22.08 -18.12
CA PHE A 159 -5.07 20.76 -18.57
C PHE A 159 -4.25 19.64 -17.95
N ALA A 160 -2.92 19.76 -17.91
CA ALA A 160 -2.06 18.76 -17.28
C ALA A 160 -2.41 18.57 -15.79
N LEU A 161 -2.62 19.66 -15.05
CA LEU A 161 -3.08 19.62 -13.65
C LEU A 161 -4.48 19.03 -13.52
N LEU A 162 -5.40 19.39 -14.41
CA LEU A 162 -6.76 18.85 -14.40
C LEU A 162 -6.77 17.33 -14.61
N VAL A 163 -5.99 16.82 -15.57
CA VAL A 163 -5.83 15.38 -15.80
C VAL A 163 -5.26 14.70 -14.56
N GLY A 164 -4.22 15.27 -13.94
CA GLY A 164 -3.65 14.77 -12.69
C GLY A 164 -4.66 14.74 -11.53
N LEU A 165 -5.48 15.77 -11.39
CA LEU A 165 -6.55 15.84 -10.38
C LEU A 165 -7.64 14.81 -10.63
N VAL A 166 -8.11 14.66 -11.87
CA VAL A 166 -9.12 13.65 -12.24
C VAL A 166 -8.61 12.24 -11.96
N TRP A 167 -7.36 11.95 -12.33
CA TRP A 167 -6.72 10.67 -12.05
C TRP A 167 -6.60 10.40 -10.54
N SER A 168 -6.14 11.39 -9.77
CA SER A 168 -6.07 11.32 -8.31
C SER A 168 -7.45 11.11 -7.69
N PHE A 169 -8.47 11.85 -8.13
CA PHE A 169 -9.82 11.70 -7.62
C PHE A 169 -10.39 10.32 -7.90
N TRP A 170 -10.24 9.83 -9.13
CA TRP A 170 -10.71 8.51 -9.54
C TRP A 170 -10.05 7.37 -8.76
N THR A 171 -8.73 7.43 -8.55
CA THR A 171 -8.01 6.43 -7.75
C THR A 171 -8.46 6.44 -6.28
N ASN A 172 -8.63 7.61 -5.68
CA ASN A 172 -9.08 7.72 -4.28
C ASN A 172 -10.55 7.29 -4.11
N VAL A 173 -11.44 7.62 -5.05
CA VAL A 173 -12.84 7.17 -5.02
C VAL A 173 -12.94 5.66 -5.17
N ARG A 174 -12.13 5.04 -6.03
CA ARG A 174 -12.07 3.57 -6.13
C ARG A 174 -11.53 2.91 -4.86
N ARG A 175 -10.60 3.57 -4.16
CA ARG A 175 -10.03 3.08 -2.90
C ARG A 175 -10.98 3.22 -1.70
N LEU A 176 -11.96 4.13 -1.74
CA LEU A 176 -12.87 4.40 -0.62
C LEU A 176 -13.61 3.15 -0.10
N PRO A 177 -14.29 2.33 -0.94
CA PRO A 177 -15.01 1.15 -0.46
C PRO A 177 -14.09 0.16 0.25
N TRP A 178 -12.90 -0.07 -0.29
CA TRP A 178 -11.87 -0.91 0.33
C TRP A 178 -11.45 -0.32 1.69
N TRP A 179 -11.11 0.96 1.74
CA TRP A 179 -10.63 1.62 2.95
C TRP A 179 -11.65 1.58 4.08
N VAL A 180 -12.94 1.82 3.79
CA VAL A 180 -14.01 1.76 4.78
C VAL A 180 -14.17 0.34 5.33
N LYS A 181 -14.18 -0.68 4.47
CA LYS A 181 -14.29 -2.09 4.88
C LYS A 181 -13.07 -2.56 5.66
N ALA A 182 -11.88 -2.25 5.17
CA ALA A 182 -10.61 -2.59 5.81
C ALA A 182 -10.51 -1.97 7.21
N ARG A 183 -10.86 -0.68 7.35
CA ARG A 183 -10.88 0.01 8.64
C ARG A 183 -11.93 -0.56 9.59
N ALA A 184 -13.12 -0.93 9.09
CA ALA A 184 -14.13 -1.59 9.91
C ALA A 184 -13.65 -2.96 10.39
N GLN A 185 -12.98 -3.74 9.54
CA GLN A 185 -12.43 -5.03 9.91
C GLN A 185 -11.28 -4.91 10.92
N ALA A 186 -10.36 -3.96 10.71
CA ALA A 186 -9.28 -3.69 11.66
C ALA A 186 -9.81 -3.32 13.05
N LYS A 187 -10.90 -2.56 13.13
CA LYS A 187 -11.58 -2.26 14.40
C LYS A 187 -12.22 -3.48 15.06
N ARG A 188 -12.76 -4.42 14.27
CA ARG A 188 -13.36 -5.67 14.76
C ARG A 188 -12.31 -6.64 15.29
N ASP A 189 -11.17 -6.73 14.61
CA ASP A 189 -10.07 -7.63 14.98
C ASP A 189 -9.40 -7.21 16.30
N GLY A 190 -9.58 -5.96 16.71
CA GLY A 190 -8.94 -5.40 17.90
C GLY A 190 -7.45 -5.12 17.67
N GLY A 191 -6.92 -4.14 18.40
CA GLY A 191 -5.51 -3.74 18.31
C GLY A 191 -5.25 -2.49 17.46
N PRO A 192 -3.97 -2.17 17.20
CA PRO A 192 -3.58 -0.93 16.54
C PRO A 192 -3.96 -0.94 15.05
N LEU A 193 -4.53 0.17 14.58
CA LEU A 193 -4.81 0.39 13.17
C LEU A 193 -3.50 0.44 12.36
N PRO A 194 -3.42 -0.29 11.22
CA PRO A 194 -2.37 -0.08 10.22
C PRO A 194 -2.26 1.40 9.87
N GLU A 195 -1.05 1.92 9.65
CA GLU A 195 -0.80 3.29 9.23
C GLU A 195 -1.58 3.64 7.96
N GLU A 196 -1.70 2.71 7.01
CA GLU A 196 -2.51 2.92 5.80
C GLU A 196 -4.00 3.19 6.06
N LEU A 197 -4.52 2.71 7.19
CA LEU A 197 -5.90 2.88 7.61
C LEU A 197 -6.10 4.03 8.60
N ARG A 198 -5.02 4.70 9.03
CA ARG A 198 -5.09 5.89 9.90
C ARG A 198 -5.51 7.11 9.10
N VAL A 199 -6.17 8.04 9.80
CA VAL A 199 -6.54 9.35 9.22
C VAL A 199 -5.39 10.34 9.36
N TRP A 200 -4.62 10.20 10.45
CA TRP A 200 -3.48 11.03 10.80
C TRP A 200 -2.40 10.11 11.39
N SER A 201 -1.15 10.34 11.01
CA SER A 201 0.03 9.68 11.56
C SER A 201 0.68 10.57 12.61
#